data_AF-A0A4Q2ZB81-F1
#
_entry.id   AF-A0A4Q2ZB81-F1
#
_cell.length_a   1.000
_cell.length_b   1.000
_cell.length_c   1.000
_cell.angle_alpha   90.00
_cell.angle_beta   90.00
_cell.angle_gamma   90.00
#
_symmetry.space_group_name_H-M   'P 1'
#
loop_
_entity.id
_entity.type
_entity.pdbx_description
1 polymer ?
#
loop_
_entity_poly.entity_id
_entity_poly.type
_entity_poly.pdbx_seq_one_letter_code
_entity_poly.pdbx_strand_id
1 'polypeptide(L)' 'MVAQLDRTTGTFAYTRRQSDPGNGLAYTYESSTDLQSWSPIDSPAPLESGDGGSPVETVTVTVPAGLLAHPTLFVRVVAR' A
#
# COMPACT_ATOMS: atom_id res chain seq x y z
N MET A 1 8.47 4.41 -10.31
CA MET A 1 8.71 5.17 -9.07
C MET A 1 8.77 4.17 -7.93
N VAL A 2 9.82 4.20 -7.11
CA VAL A 2 9.92 3.30 -5.94
C VAL A 2 9.16 3.95 -4.80
N ALA A 3 8.09 3.32 -4.32
CA ALA A 3 7.38 3.76 -3.13
C ALA A 3 8.22 3.38 -1.90
N GLN A 4 8.91 4.35 -1.31
CA GLN A 4 9.69 4.12 -0.09
C GLN A 4 8.79 4.34 1.14
N LEU A 5 8.86 3.42 2.10
CA LEU A 5 8.20 3.57 3.40
C LEU A 5 8.91 4.64 4.23
N ASP A 6 8.17 5.68 4.63
CA ASP A 6 8.61 6.60 5.67
C ASP A 6 8.35 5.94 7.04
N ARG A 7 9.42 5.58 7.75
CA ARG A 7 9.33 4.97 9.08
C ARG A 7 8.87 5.93 10.17
N THR A 8 8.93 7.24 9.93
CA THR A 8 8.49 8.25 10.90
C THR A 8 6.97 8.34 10.91
N THR A 9 6.37 8.43 9.72
CA THR A 9 4.91 8.54 9.56
C THR A 9 4.23 7.18 9.41
N GLY A 10 4.99 6.12 9.11
CA GLY A 10 4.45 4.80 8.79
C GLY A 10 3.78 4.73 7.43
N THR A 11 4.01 5.71 6.54
CA THR A 11 3.28 5.82 5.28
C THR A 11 4.15 5.54 4.07
N PHE A 12 3.53 4.99 3.02
CA PHE A 12 4.10 4.97 1.69
C PHE A 12 3.02 5.31 0.67
N ALA A 13 3.44 5.92 -0.45
CA ALA A 13 2.54 6.27 -1.54
C ALA A 13 2.96 5.56 -2.84
N TYR A 14 1.99 5.04 -3.57
CA TYR A 14 2.20 4.42 -4.88
C TYR A 14 1.09 4.83 -5.85
N THR A 15 1.38 4.79 -7.14
CA THR A 15 0.37 5.04 -8.18
C THR A 15 -0.18 3.73 -8.69
N ARG A 16 -1.50 3.68 -8.93
CA ARG A 16 -2.19 2.52 -9.49
C ARG A 16 -3.24 2.96 -10.48
N ARG A 17 -3.73 2.04 -11.31
CA ARG A 17 -4.91 2.33 -12.14
C ARG A 17 -6.12 2.39 -11.23
N GLN A 18 -6.94 3.43 -11.41
CA GLN A 18 -8.19 3.57 -10.68
C GLN A 18 -9.04 2.31 -10.92
N SER A 19 -9.50 1.69 -9.84
CA SER A 19 -10.36 0.52 -9.91
C SER A 19 -11.72 0.91 -10.46
N ASP A 20 -11.95 0.68 -11.75
CA ASP A 20 -13.24 0.90 -12.41
C ASP A 20 -14.24 -0.19 -11.96
N PRO A 21 -15.48 0.14 -11.54
CA PRO A 21 -16.48 -0.83 -11.05
C PRO A 21 -16.87 -1.99 -11.98
N GLY A 22 -16.29 -2.12 -13.18
CA GLY A 22 -16.51 -3.24 -14.10
C GLY A 22 -15.31 -4.15 -14.39
N ASN A 23 -14.09 -3.77 -13.99
CA ASN A 23 -12.83 -4.49 -14.29
C ASN A 23 -11.81 -4.45 -13.13
N GLY A 24 -12.27 -4.06 -11.92
CA GLY A 24 -11.43 -3.54 -10.85
C GLY A 24 -10.40 -4.53 -10.31
N LEU A 25 -9.12 -4.19 -10.48
CA LEU A 25 -8.04 -4.83 -9.75
C LEU A 25 -8.28 -4.65 -8.24
N ALA A 26 -8.29 -5.75 -7.49
CA ALA A 26 -8.33 -5.72 -6.05
C ALA A 26 -6.90 -5.58 -5.52
N TYR A 27 -6.65 -4.52 -4.75
CA TYR A 27 -5.34 -4.27 -4.15
C TYR A 27 -5.34 -4.71 -2.69
N THR A 28 -4.40 -5.59 -2.35
CA THR A 28 -4.15 -6.04 -0.99
C THR A 28 -2.76 -5.60 -0.54
N TYR A 29 -2.63 -5.33 0.76
CA TYR A 29 -1.41 -4.83 1.38
C TYR A 29 -0.89 -5.90 2.32
N GLU A 30 0.40 -6.23 2.20
CA GLU A 30 1.00 -7.29 3.00
C GLU A 30 2.37 -6.84 3.54
N SER A 31 2.73 -7.36 4.71
CA SER A 31 4.02 -7.13 5.35
C SER A 31 4.76 -8.45 5.59
N SER A 32 6.08 -8.35 5.67
CA SER A 32 6.97 -9.47 5.99
C SER A 32 8.18 -8.96 6.74
N THR A 33 8.77 -9.80 7.59
CA THR A 33 10.04 -9.52 8.29
C THR A 33 11.20 -10.37 7.77
N ASP A 34 10.92 -11.36 6.92
CA ASP A 34 11.87 -12.37 6.43
C ASP A 34 11.82 -12.60 4.90
N LEU A 35 10.90 -11.92 4.18
CA LEU A 35 10.58 -12.08 2.76
C LEU A 35 9.98 -13.45 2.36
N GLN A 36 9.85 -14.40 3.30
CA GLN A 36 9.30 -15.73 3.05
C GLN A 36 7.81 -15.78 3.44
N SER A 37 7.48 -15.20 4.59
CA SER A 37 6.14 -15.21 5.16
C SER A 37 5.49 -13.84 5.04
N TRP A 38 4.29 -13.79 4.46
CA TRP A 38 3.56 -12.54 4.21
C TRP A 38 2.23 -12.54 4.95
N SER A 39 1.98 -11.47 5.70
CA SER A 39 0.76 -11.27 6.48
C SER A 39 0.02 -10.03 5.99
N PRO A 40 -1.32 -10.04 5.96
CA PRO A 40 -2.10 -8.88 5.56
C PRO A 40 -1.83 -7.69 6.50
N ILE A 41 -1.79 -6.49 5.92
CA ILE A 41 -1.78 -5.23 6.66
C ILE A 41 -3.22 -4.75 6.72
N ASP A 42 -3.80 -4.76 7.92
CA ASP A 42 -5.08 -4.10 8.18
C ASP A 42 -4.84 -2.58 8.28
N SER A 43 -4.71 -1.93 7.13
CA SER A 43 -4.64 -0.46 7.04
C SER A 43 -6.06 0.10 6.99
N PRO A 44 -6.32 1.29 7.57
CA PRO A 44 -7.50 2.06 7.18
C PRO A 44 -7.51 2.22 5.66
N ALA A 45 -8.72 2.31 5.09
CA ALA A 45 -8.92 2.39 3.65
C ALA A 45 -7.94 3.42 3.04
N PRO A 46 -7.25 3.06 1.93
CA PRO A 46 -6.29 3.95 1.30
C PRO A 46 -6.91 5.31 1.01
N LEU A 47 -6.15 6.38 1.22
CA LEU A 47 -6.53 7.70 0.75
C LEU A 47 -6.25 7.76 -0.76
N GLU A 48 -7.33 7.82 -1.53
CA GLU A 48 -7.32 7.90 -2.99
C GLU A 48 -7.35 9.38 -3.39
N SER A 49 -6.28 9.87 -4.03
CA SER A 49 -6.32 11.15 -4.73
C SER A 49 -6.42 10.88 -6.23
N GLY A 50 -7.65 10.97 -6.77
CA GLY A 50 -7.88 10.95 -8.21
C GLY A 50 -7.66 12.33 -8.81
N ASP A 51 -6.86 12.42 -9.88
CA ASP A 51 -6.53 13.69 -10.57
C ASP A 51 -7.71 14.22 -11.43
N GLY A 52 -8.96 14.11 -10.98
CA GLY A 52 -10.11 14.72 -11.66
C GLY A 52 -10.44 14.11 -13.04
N GLY A 53 -10.21 12.80 -13.23
CA GLY A 53 -10.54 12.08 -14.47
C GLY A 53 -9.38 11.29 -15.09
N SER A 54 -8.20 11.30 -14.47
CA SER A 54 -7.10 10.41 -14.87
C SER A 54 -7.41 8.94 -14.54
N PRO A 55 -7.05 7.98 -15.41
CA PRO A 55 -7.20 6.54 -15.13
C PRO A 55 -6.20 6.02 -14.10
N VAL A 56 -5.38 6.90 -13.52
CA VAL A 56 -4.33 6.60 -12.54
C VAL A 56 -4.58 7.47 -11.32
N GLU A 57 -4.48 6.86 -10.14
CA GLU A 57 -4.60 7.53 -8.86
C GLU A 57 -3.34 7.29 -8.03
N THR A 58 -3.05 8.23 -7.13
CA THR A 58 -2.05 8.03 -6.08
C THR A 58 -2.75 7.55 -4.82
N VAL A 59 -2.24 6.45 -4.27
CA VAL A 59 -2.73 5.83 -3.05
C VAL A 59 -1.69 5.98 -1.95
N THR A 60 -2.12 6.52 -0.81
CA THR A 60 -1.31 6.51 0.42
C THR A 60 -1.80 5.40 1.35
N VAL A 61 -0.87 4.59 1.83
CA VAL A 61 -1.11 3.46 2.75
C VAL A 61 -0.42 3.74 4.08
N THR A 62 -1.11 3.45 5.18
CA THR A 62 -0.57 3.59 6.54
C THR A 62 -0.28 2.22 7.13
N VAL A 63 0.97 1.97 7.48
CA VAL A 63 1.43 0.75 8.16
C VAL A 63 1.22 0.90 9.66
N PRO A 64 0.57 -0.08 10.34
CA PRO A 64 0.40 -0.07 11.79
C PRO A 64 1.72 0.11 12.54
N ALA A 65 1.70 0.96 13.58
CA ALA A 65 2.90 1.30 14.35
C ALA A 65 3.61 0.08 14.95
N GLY A 66 2.87 -0.98 15.31
CA GLY A 66 3.46 -2.22 15.81
C GLY A 66 4.40 -2.90 14.81
N LEU A 67 4.12 -2.78 13.51
CA LEU A 67 4.99 -3.34 12.47
C LEU A 67 6.27 -2.51 12.28
N LEU A 68 6.21 -1.20 12.54
CA LEU A 68 7.34 -0.28 12.38
C LEU A 68 8.46 -0.51 13.40
N ALA A 69 8.17 -1.18 14.52
CA ALA A 69 9.16 -1.57 15.51
C ALA A 69 10.11 -2.68 14.99
N HIS A 70 9.76 -3.38 13.91
CA HIS A 70 10.62 -4.41 13.33
C HIS A 70 11.76 -3.77 12.52
N PRO A 71 13.04 -4.08 12.85
CA PRO A 71 14.20 -3.48 12.16
C PRO A 71 14.25 -3.85 10.68
N THR A 72 13.81 -5.07 10.35
CA THR A 72 13.63 -5.60 9.01
C THR A 72 12.14 -5.73 8.74
N LEU A 73 11.58 -4.71 8.10
CA LEU A 73 10.18 -4.67 7.66
C LEU A 73 10.15 -4.47 6.15
N PHE A 74 9.46 -5.37 5.47
CA PHE A 74 9.16 -5.31 4.05
C PHE A 74 7.66 -5.17 3.88
N VAL A 75 7.26 -4.37 2.90
CA VAL A 75 5.86 -4.17 2.53
C VAL A 75 5.70 -4.41 1.04
N ARG A 76 4.57 -4.97 0.62
CA ARG A 76 4.22 -5.11 -0.78
C ARG A 76 2.75 -4.80 -1.02
N VAL A 77 2.47 -4.43 -2.26
CA VAL A 77 1.12 -4.28 -2.79
C VAL A 77 0.89 -5.41 -3.80
N VAL A 78 -0.21 -6.13 -3.65
CA VAL A 78 -0.61 -7.20 -4.56
C VAL A 78 -1.91 -6.80 -5.24
N ALA A 79 -1.87 -6.66 -6.56
CA ALA A 79 -3.04 -6.48 -7.41
C ALA A 79 -3.54 -7.84 -7.90
N ARG A 80 -4.85 -8.09 -7.84
CA ARG A 80 -5.50 -9.32 -8.32
C ARG A 80 -6.68 -9.00 -9.22
#